data_AF-A0AAU0VG52-F1
#
_entry.id   AF-A0AAU0VG52-F1
#
_cell.length_a   1.000
_cell.length_b   1.000
_cell.length_c   1.000
_cell.angle_alpha   90.00
_cell.angle_beta   90.00
_cell.angle_gamma   90.00
#
_symmetry.space_group_name_H-M   'P 1'
#
loop_
_entity.id
_entity.type
_entity.pdbx_description
1 polymer ?
#
loop_
_entity_poly.entity_id
_entity_poly.type
_entity_poly.pdbx_seq_one_letter_code
_entity_poly.pdbx_strand_id
1 'polypeptide(L)'
;MSTPPQQPAQPADRPPQPGPPAQPPSVPPQPTAYPYPSPQSPPPVPQSAPPGPFQSPTMPSGPQPGNPYAQPPQYGPPPFPPAAGGSGAAGRAVLWAVVGAVVASAAWAAVVFLIGATAGAADLGGYAAPSDLCSRADYTSFKDEYSASDSSPTHSSLKDAALDESYCSASLKKSGSSYADAYLALQVDLHKKTDPGPEFTATWKNYDESHTGYDVGPVENIGDEAYLVTRDTTSGTSSGSRYATLAVRDGWVTYTMSYSAYLSSYDPDKDPPKIDEISDWLKTDTRNTLDRLKD
;
A
#
# COMPACT_ATOMS: atom_id res chain seq x y z
N MET A 1 7.88 -83.39 51.92
CA MET A 1 7.26 -82.17 52.47
C MET A 1 8.29 -81.06 52.32
N SER A 2 8.12 -80.22 51.30
CA SER A 2 9.02 -79.10 51.00
C SER A 2 8.14 -77.93 50.56
N THR A 3 8.19 -76.85 51.33
CA THR A 3 7.45 -75.60 51.14
C THR A 3 8.04 -74.82 49.96
N PRO A 4 7.24 -74.20 49.08
CA PRO A 4 7.77 -73.31 48.04
C PRO A 4 8.15 -71.94 48.63
N PRO A 5 9.11 -71.22 48.03
CA PRO A 5 9.52 -69.89 48.48
C PRO A 5 8.49 -68.81 48.14
N GLN A 6 8.33 -67.85 49.05
CA GLN A 6 7.50 -66.65 48.88
C GLN A 6 8.10 -65.69 47.84
N GLN A 7 7.25 -65.20 46.94
CA GLN A 7 7.57 -64.21 45.91
C GLN A 7 7.45 -62.79 46.50
N PRO A 8 8.38 -61.85 46.20
CA PRO A 8 8.31 -60.48 46.72
C PRO A 8 7.13 -59.70 46.10
N ALA A 9 6.48 -58.88 46.93
CA ALA A 9 5.39 -57.99 46.53
C ALA A 9 5.88 -56.91 45.53
N GLN A 10 5.11 -56.69 44.46
CA GLN A 10 5.35 -55.60 43.52
C GLN A 10 4.93 -54.25 44.11
N PRO A 11 5.68 -53.16 43.89
CA PRO A 11 5.25 -51.81 44.24
C PRO A 11 4.04 -51.37 43.40
N ALA A 12 3.06 -50.75 44.06
CA ALA A 12 1.85 -50.23 43.44
C ALA A 12 2.13 -49.13 42.39
N ASP A 13 1.25 -49.09 41.38
CA ASP A 13 1.23 -48.16 40.26
C ASP A 13 1.37 -46.69 40.69
N ARG A 14 2.35 -45.99 40.10
CA ARG A 14 2.39 -44.52 40.12
C ARG A 14 1.44 -44.00 39.04
N PRO A 15 0.56 -43.02 39.36
CA PRO A 15 -0.22 -42.34 38.33
C PRO A 15 0.70 -41.55 37.38
N PRO A 16 0.35 -41.46 36.08
CA PRO A 16 1.16 -40.75 35.09
C PRO A 16 1.24 -39.25 35.41
N GLN A 17 2.44 -38.68 35.28
CA GLN A 17 2.65 -37.23 35.37
C GLN A 17 1.93 -36.52 34.20
N PRO A 18 1.29 -35.36 34.44
CA PRO A 18 0.79 -34.50 33.37
C PRO A 18 1.96 -34.06 32.47
N GLY A 19 1.82 -34.26 31.16
CA GLY A 19 2.75 -33.71 30.17
C GLY A 19 2.73 -32.18 30.14
N PRO A 20 3.76 -31.55 29.54
CA PRO A 20 3.80 -30.10 29.40
C PRO A 20 2.61 -29.59 28.58
N PRO A 21 2.07 -28.39 28.90
CA PRO A 21 0.93 -27.84 28.19
C PRO A 21 1.24 -27.66 26.70
N ALA A 22 0.27 -28.04 25.86
CA ALA A 22 0.32 -27.86 24.42
C ALA A 22 0.56 -26.38 24.09
N GLN A 23 1.49 -26.12 23.18
CA GLN A 23 1.67 -24.78 22.62
C GLN A 23 0.35 -24.33 21.96
N PRO A 24 -0.10 -23.09 22.18
CA PRO A 24 -1.27 -22.58 21.49
C PRO A 24 -1.04 -22.64 19.98
N PRO A 25 -2.08 -22.94 19.18
CA PRO A 25 -1.96 -22.98 17.73
C PRO A 25 -1.45 -21.62 17.23
N SER A 26 -0.43 -21.66 16.37
CA SER A 26 0.06 -20.49 15.66
C SER A 26 -1.10 -19.84 14.90
N VAL A 27 -1.42 -18.60 15.27
CA VAL A 27 -2.40 -17.77 14.58
C VAL A 27 -1.94 -17.62 13.12
N PRO A 28 -2.77 -17.97 12.12
CA PRO A 28 -2.45 -17.69 10.72
C PRO A 28 -2.21 -16.19 10.55
N PRO A 29 -1.23 -15.76 9.73
CA PRO A 29 -1.04 -14.35 9.45
C PRO A 29 -2.34 -13.77 8.89
N GLN A 30 -2.84 -12.70 9.52
CA GLN A 30 -3.99 -11.98 9.00
C GLN A 30 -3.63 -11.39 7.63
N PRO A 31 -4.56 -11.38 6.65
CA PRO A 31 -4.33 -10.72 5.38
C PRO A 31 -4.11 -9.24 5.65
N THR A 32 -2.91 -8.76 5.36
CA THR A 32 -2.59 -7.34 5.35
C THR A 32 -3.46 -6.69 4.27
N ALA A 33 -4.35 -5.79 4.69
CA ALA A 33 -4.89 -4.76 3.81
C ALA A 33 -3.70 -4.09 3.08
N TYR A 34 -3.93 -3.77 1.81
CA TYR A 34 -2.98 -3.21 0.84
C TYR A 34 -1.80 -2.43 1.47
N PRO A 35 -0.54 -2.75 1.12
CA PRO A 35 0.58 -2.00 1.63
C PRO A 35 0.64 -0.64 0.93
N TYR A 36 0.08 0.40 1.55
CA TYR A 36 0.71 1.70 1.45
C TYR A 36 2.14 1.59 2.01
N PRO A 37 3.17 2.17 1.38
CA PRO A 37 4.53 2.12 1.90
C PRO A 37 4.59 2.83 3.26
N SER A 38 4.55 2.04 4.34
CA SER A 38 4.87 2.54 5.67
C SER A 38 6.35 2.94 5.70
N PRO A 39 6.75 4.06 6.31
CA PRO A 39 8.16 4.36 6.54
C PRO A 39 8.73 3.26 7.46
N GLN A 40 9.56 2.38 6.89
CA GLN A 40 10.21 1.30 7.62
C GLN A 40 11.08 1.91 8.73
N SER A 41 10.78 1.53 9.98
CA SER A 41 11.75 1.64 11.06
C SER A 41 12.91 0.67 10.77
N PRO A 42 14.19 1.09 10.88
CA PRO A 42 15.31 0.22 10.60
C PRO A 42 15.35 -0.96 11.59
N PRO A 43 15.80 -2.16 11.15
CA PRO A 43 15.86 -3.34 12.01
C PRO A 43 16.84 -3.15 13.18
N PRO A 44 16.59 -3.81 14.35
CA PRO A 44 17.49 -3.75 15.48
C PRO A 44 18.82 -4.46 15.15
N VAL A 45 19.91 -3.71 15.26
CA VAL A 45 21.29 -4.19 15.08
C VAL A 45 21.70 -5.11 16.25
N PRO A 46 22.35 -6.26 15.99
CA PRO A 46 22.99 -7.05 17.04
C PRO A 46 24.19 -6.28 17.62
N GLN A 47 24.21 -6.08 18.94
CA GLN A 47 25.36 -5.56 19.68
C GLN A 47 26.48 -6.60 19.70
N SER A 48 27.62 -6.31 19.06
CA SER A 48 28.97 -6.33 19.70
C SER A 48 30.12 -6.25 18.67
N ALA A 49 30.84 -5.12 18.66
CA ALA A 49 32.30 -4.99 18.48
C ALA A 49 32.71 -3.49 18.47
N PRO A 50 33.89 -3.09 18.99
CA PRO A 50 34.27 -1.69 19.20
C PRO A 50 34.65 -0.94 17.89
N PRO A 51 34.52 0.41 17.86
CA PRO A 51 34.60 1.18 16.63
C PRO A 51 36.04 1.39 16.14
N GLY A 52 36.31 0.97 14.89
CA GLY A 52 37.45 1.43 14.09
C GLY A 52 37.10 2.71 13.32
N PRO A 53 38.09 3.53 12.93
CA PRO A 53 37.86 4.80 12.26
C PRO A 53 37.30 4.60 10.84
N PHE A 54 36.26 5.37 10.52
CA PHE A 54 35.52 5.38 9.26
C PHE A 54 36.42 5.66 8.04
N GLN A 55 36.31 4.82 7.01
CA GLN A 55 36.78 5.09 5.65
C GLN A 55 35.56 5.30 4.73
N SER A 56 35.60 6.37 3.93
CA SER A 56 34.61 6.75 2.93
C SER A 56 34.76 5.92 1.64
N PRO A 57 33.69 5.61 0.88
CA PRO A 57 33.80 4.89 -0.38
C PRO A 57 34.43 5.72 -1.51
N THR A 58 35.38 5.10 -2.21
CA THR A 58 36.10 5.57 -3.39
C THR A 58 35.29 5.38 -4.68
N MET A 59 35.28 6.41 -5.53
CA MET A 59 34.82 6.37 -6.93
C MET A 59 35.86 5.72 -7.86
N PRO A 60 35.47 5.20 -9.05
CA PRO A 60 36.33 4.39 -9.91
C PRO A 60 37.47 5.19 -10.57
N SER A 61 38.62 4.53 -10.65
CA SER A 61 39.91 5.01 -11.16
C SER A 61 40.09 4.83 -12.67
N GLY A 62 40.75 5.80 -13.32
CA GLY A 62 41.56 5.63 -14.53
C GLY A 62 42.22 6.95 -14.97
N PRO A 63 43.30 6.96 -15.78
CA PRO A 63 44.42 6.03 -15.91
C PRO A 63 45.74 6.57 -15.26
N GLN A 64 46.76 5.70 -15.27
CA GLN A 64 48.11 5.77 -14.67
C GLN A 64 48.93 7.08 -14.78
N PRO A 65 49.95 7.26 -13.91
CA PRO A 65 50.69 8.50 -13.71
C PRO A 65 51.70 8.80 -14.83
N GLY A 66 51.54 9.99 -15.42
CA GLY A 66 52.56 10.66 -16.20
C GLY A 66 53.66 11.25 -15.32
N ASN A 67 54.89 11.11 -15.81
CA ASN A 67 56.18 11.58 -15.30
C ASN A 67 56.14 12.95 -14.54
N PRO A 68 56.62 13.03 -13.28
CA PRO A 68 56.54 14.25 -12.46
C PRO A 68 57.47 15.41 -12.88
N TYR A 69 58.18 15.29 -14.00
CA TYR A 69 59.07 16.34 -14.53
C TYR A 69 58.69 16.87 -15.92
N ALA A 70 57.51 16.53 -16.46
CA ALA A 70 57.04 17.13 -17.71
C ALA A 70 56.39 18.50 -17.44
N GLN A 71 57.03 19.57 -17.90
CA GLN A 71 56.53 20.94 -17.89
C GLN A 71 55.23 21.03 -18.71
N PRO A 72 54.09 21.50 -18.15
CA PRO A 72 52.90 21.78 -18.94
C PRO A 72 53.13 22.99 -19.86
N PRO A 73 52.51 23.03 -21.06
CA PRO A 73 52.60 24.18 -21.95
C PRO A 73 52.02 25.42 -21.26
N GLN A 74 52.74 26.54 -21.34
CA GLN A 74 52.25 27.84 -20.90
C GLN A 74 51.04 28.26 -21.73
N TYR A 75 49.85 27.99 -21.20
CA TYR A 75 48.67 28.76 -21.52
C TYR A 75 48.77 30.07 -20.74
N GLY A 76 48.96 31.16 -21.49
CA GLY A 76 48.90 32.51 -20.93
C GLY A 76 47.57 32.75 -20.22
N PRO A 77 47.54 33.61 -19.20
CA PRO A 77 46.30 33.91 -18.49
C PRO A 77 45.26 34.45 -19.49
N PRO A 78 43.96 34.11 -19.32
CA PRO A 78 42.92 34.79 -20.06
C PRO A 78 43.05 36.30 -19.83
N PRO A 79 42.77 37.14 -20.84
CA PRO A 79 42.84 38.58 -20.66
C PRO A 79 41.97 38.95 -19.46
N PHE A 80 42.61 39.49 -18.43
CA PHE A 80 41.93 40.08 -17.30
C PHE A 80 40.94 41.12 -17.85
N PRO A 81 39.68 41.18 -17.35
CA PRO A 81 38.86 42.35 -17.61
C PRO A 81 39.68 43.57 -17.16
N PRO A 82 39.67 44.68 -17.92
CA PRO A 82 40.44 45.85 -17.57
C PRO A 82 40.09 46.25 -16.13
N ALA A 83 41.13 46.39 -15.31
CA ALA A 83 40.99 46.87 -13.95
C ALA A 83 40.34 48.26 -14.02
N ALA A 84 39.03 48.32 -13.75
CA ALA A 84 38.35 49.56 -13.48
C ALA A 84 38.90 50.08 -12.15
N GLY A 85 39.98 50.87 -12.25
CA GLY A 85 40.50 51.68 -11.17
C GLY A 85 39.36 52.55 -10.64
N GLY A 86 38.92 52.25 -9.43
CA GLY A 86 37.82 52.94 -8.78
C GLY A 86 37.34 52.11 -7.60
N SER A 87 37.89 52.40 -6.42
CA SER A 87 37.55 51.81 -5.12
C SER A 87 36.09 52.04 -4.66
N GLY A 88 35.17 52.36 -5.57
CA GLY A 88 33.73 52.51 -5.34
C GLY A 88 32.81 51.82 -6.37
N ALA A 89 33.34 51.25 -7.47
CA ALA A 89 32.53 50.65 -8.54
C ALA A 89 32.24 49.15 -8.33
N ALA A 90 33.21 48.40 -7.79
CA ALA A 90 33.04 46.97 -7.49
C ALA A 90 31.97 46.73 -6.41
N GLY A 91 31.92 47.58 -5.37
CA GLY A 91 30.88 47.52 -4.34
C GLY A 91 29.48 47.79 -4.89
N ARG A 92 29.36 48.68 -5.89
CA ARG A 92 28.09 48.95 -6.58
C ARG A 92 27.65 47.79 -7.47
N ALA A 93 28.57 47.16 -8.19
CA ALA A 93 28.27 45.97 -9.00
C ALA A 93 27.81 44.79 -8.13
N VAL A 94 28.48 44.57 -6.99
CA VAL A 94 28.08 43.54 -6.01
C VAL A 94 26.71 43.85 -5.40
N LEU A 95 26.44 45.12 -5.05
CA LEU A 95 25.11 45.55 -4.59
C LEU A 95 24.01 45.26 -5.62
N TRP A 96 24.24 45.58 -6.90
CA TRP A 96 23.28 45.29 -7.96
C TRP A 96 23.05 43.78 -8.18
N ALA A 97 24.10 42.96 -8.05
CA ALA A 97 23.97 41.50 -8.11
C ALA A 97 23.13 40.95 -6.94
N VAL A 98 23.34 41.45 -5.72
CA VAL A 98 22.54 41.07 -4.54
C VAL A 98 21.08 41.50 -4.70
N VAL A 99 20.83 42.73 -5.15
CA VAL A 99 19.46 43.21 -5.42
C VAL A 99 18.80 42.36 -6.50
N GLY A 100 19.52 42.03 -7.58
CA GLY A 100 19.02 41.15 -8.64
C GLY A 100 18.67 39.76 -8.12
N ALA A 101 19.50 39.17 -7.27
CA ALA A 101 19.24 37.88 -6.64
C ALA A 101 17.99 37.94 -5.73
N VAL A 102 17.84 38.98 -4.90
CA VAL A 102 16.67 39.15 -4.03
C VAL A 102 15.39 39.32 -4.83
N VAL A 103 15.40 40.13 -5.88
CA VAL A 103 14.23 40.33 -6.75
C VAL A 103 13.86 39.04 -7.48
N ALA A 104 14.85 38.31 -8.01
CA ALA A 104 14.62 37.02 -8.64
C ALA A 104 14.04 36.00 -7.65
N SER A 105 14.57 35.91 -6.43
CA SER A 105 14.04 35.04 -5.38
C SER A 105 12.63 35.43 -4.96
N ALA A 106 12.33 36.72 -4.84
CA ALA A 106 10.99 37.20 -4.53
C ALA A 106 9.98 36.89 -5.65
N ALA A 107 10.40 37.03 -6.91
CA ALA A 107 9.58 36.68 -8.07
C ALA A 107 9.29 35.17 -8.11
N TRP A 108 10.30 34.31 -7.89
CA TRP A 108 10.11 32.87 -7.80
C TRP A 108 9.20 32.48 -6.62
N ALA A 109 9.41 33.08 -5.45
CA ALA A 109 8.54 32.85 -4.30
C ALA A 109 7.09 33.26 -4.62
N ALA A 110 6.87 34.44 -5.21
CA ALA A 110 5.54 34.89 -5.60
C ALA A 110 4.86 33.94 -6.60
N VAL A 111 5.61 33.42 -7.58
CA VAL A 111 5.09 32.42 -8.54
C VAL A 111 4.73 31.12 -7.83
N VAL A 112 5.59 30.59 -6.96
CA VAL A 112 5.30 29.37 -6.19
C VAL A 112 4.09 29.55 -5.27
N PHE A 113 3.97 30.70 -4.59
CA PHE A 113 2.82 31.00 -3.75
C PHE A 113 1.52 31.15 -4.54
N LEU A 114 1.56 31.76 -5.72
CA LEU A 114 0.38 31.88 -6.59
C LEU A 114 -0.06 30.50 -7.13
N ILE A 115 0.89 29.64 -7.51
CA ILE A 115 0.59 28.26 -7.94
C ILE A 115 0.02 27.44 -6.77
N GLY A 116 0.61 27.55 -5.57
CA GLY A 116 0.10 26.86 -4.38
C GLY A 116 -1.27 27.36 -3.91
N ALA A 117 -1.55 28.67 -4.05
CA ALA A 117 -2.84 29.26 -3.68
C ALA A 117 -3.96 29.00 -4.70
N THR A 118 -3.61 28.54 -5.91
CA THR A 118 -4.58 28.20 -6.97
C THR A 118 -4.86 26.70 -7.07
N ALA A 119 -4.22 25.88 -6.22
CA ALA A 119 -4.73 24.54 -5.95
C ALA A 119 -6.16 24.70 -5.39
N GLY A 120 -7.15 24.41 -6.24
CA GLY A 120 -8.57 24.63 -5.94
C GLY A 120 -8.99 23.96 -4.64
N ALA A 121 -10.08 24.44 -4.04
CA ALA A 121 -10.72 23.73 -2.95
C ALA A 121 -11.06 22.30 -3.40
N ALA A 122 -10.84 21.32 -2.53
CA ALA A 122 -11.12 19.92 -2.83
C ALA A 122 -12.58 19.76 -3.28
N ASP A 123 -12.78 19.15 -4.46
CA ASP A 123 -14.12 18.79 -4.92
C ASP A 123 -14.49 17.43 -4.34
N LEU A 124 -15.10 17.48 -3.17
CA LEU A 124 -15.55 16.30 -2.45
C LEU A 124 -16.81 15.68 -3.07
N GLY A 125 -17.44 16.29 -4.08
CA GLY A 125 -18.60 15.71 -4.77
C GLY A 125 -19.82 15.40 -3.88
N GLY A 126 -19.89 15.97 -2.67
CA GLY A 126 -20.89 15.64 -1.65
C GLY A 126 -20.64 14.32 -0.92
N TYR A 127 -19.49 13.68 -1.13
CA TYR A 127 -19.15 12.41 -0.50
C TYR A 127 -18.71 12.57 0.96
N ALA A 128 -19.02 11.55 1.74
CA ALA A 128 -18.53 11.35 3.10
C ALA A 128 -17.78 10.02 3.24
N ALA A 129 -16.76 10.03 4.10
CA ALA A 129 -16.09 8.82 4.59
C ALA A 129 -16.68 8.46 5.98
N PRO A 130 -17.63 7.52 6.08
CA PRO A 130 -18.35 7.20 7.32
C PRO A 130 -17.47 6.42 8.30
N SER A 131 -17.60 6.69 9.61
CA SER A 131 -16.82 5.97 10.62
C SER A 131 -17.00 4.45 10.61
N ASP A 132 -18.15 3.99 10.13
CA ASP A 132 -18.49 2.59 9.88
C ASP A 132 -18.91 2.41 8.41
N LEU A 133 -17.93 2.09 7.55
CA LEU A 133 -18.18 1.83 6.14
C LEU A 133 -19.01 0.56 5.93
N CYS A 134 -18.89 -0.45 6.80
CA CYS A 134 -19.66 -1.69 6.66
C CYS A 134 -21.17 -1.46 6.76
N SER A 135 -21.60 -0.47 7.54
CA SER A 135 -23.01 -0.08 7.65
C SER A 135 -23.59 0.63 6.41
N ARG A 136 -22.73 1.26 5.60
CA ARG A 136 -23.12 2.04 4.41
C ARG A 136 -22.91 1.27 3.11
N ALA A 137 -21.91 0.40 3.08
CA ALA A 137 -21.56 -0.45 1.96
C ALA A 137 -22.77 -1.26 1.48
N ASP A 138 -22.98 -1.23 0.17
CA ASP A 138 -23.80 -2.22 -0.49
C ASP A 138 -22.90 -3.38 -0.91
N TYR A 139 -23.30 -4.60 -0.58
CA TYR A 139 -22.72 -5.83 -1.12
C TYR A 139 -23.84 -6.86 -1.29
N THR A 140 -25.02 -6.38 -1.71
CA THR A 140 -26.24 -7.18 -1.78
C THR A 140 -26.21 -8.15 -2.95
N SER A 141 -25.47 -7.83 -4.02
CA SER A 141 -25.30 -8.71 -5.17
C SER A 141 -24.60 -10.03 -4.80
N PHE A 142 -23.80 -10.03 -3.72
CA PHE A 142 -23.14 -11.24 -3.20
C PHE A 142 -24.07 -12.14 -2.36
N LYS A 143 -25.25 -11.67 -1.93
CA LYS A 143 -26.07 -12.37 -0.91
C LYS A 143 -26.78 -13.62 -1.43
N ASP A 144 -27.05 -13.70 -2.72
CA ASP A 144 -27.67 -14.89 -3.31
C ASP A 144 -26.71 -16.09 -3.21
N GLU A 145 -25.43 -15.84 -3.43
CA GLU A 145 -24.37 -16.83 -3.29
C GLU A 145 -23.96 -17.04 -1.83
N TYR A 146 -23.69 -15.93 -1.13
CA TYR A 146 -23.18 -15.89 0.24
C TYR A 146 -24.29 -15.46 1.20
N SER A 147 -25.27 -16.34 1.37
CA SER A 147 -26.50 -16.06 2.12
C SER A 147 -26.32 -15.99 3.64
N ALA A 148 -25.21 -16.52 4.18
CA ALA A 148 -24.94 -16.43 5.61
C ALA A 148 -24.32 -15.07 5.94
N SER A 149 -24.93 -14.35 6.88
CA SER A 149 -24.46 -13.02 7.29
C SER A 149 -23.13 -13.08 8.03
N ASP A 150 -22.25 -12.11 7.79
CA ASP A 150 -21.14 -11.83 8.68
C ASP A 150 -21.67 -11.15 9.96
N SER A 151 -21.53 -11.83 11.09
CA SER A 151 -21.95 -11.30 12.39
C SER A 151 -20.98 -10.27 12.97
N SER A 152 -19.77 -10.16 12.42
CA SER A 152 -18.69 -9.35 12.98
C SER A 152 -17.75 -8.83 11.89
N PRO A 153 -18.24 -8.07 10.90
CA PRO A 153 -17.38 -7.41 9.94
C PRO A 153 -16.47 -6.41 10.67
N THR A 154 -15.23 -6.30 10.23
CA THR A 154 -14.24 -5.37 10.81
C THR A 154 -14.30 -4.04 10.08
N HIS A 155 -14.28 -2.94 10.81
CA HIS A 155 -14.21 -1.60 10.23
C HIS A 155 -13.19 -0.74 10.97
N SER A 156 -12.68 0.27 10.27
CA SER A 156 -11.85 1.33 10.84
C SER A 156 -12.08 2.62 10.09
N SER A 157 -11.75 3.74 10.73
CA SER A 157 -11.79 5.05 10.08
C SER A 157 -10.67 5.95 10.58
N LEU A 158 -10.25 6.86 9.71
CA LEU A 158 -9.30 7.94 10.00
C LEU A 158 -9.97 9.26 9.66
N LYS A 159 -9.81 10.24 10.54
CA LYS A 159 -10.16 11.64 10.28
C LYS A 159 -8.92 12.50 10.43
N ASP A 160 -8.51 13.16 9.36
CA ASP A 160 -7.40 14.10 9.35
C ASP A 160 -7.75 15.36 8.55
N ALA A 161 -7.03 16.46 8.73
CA ALA A 161 -7.27 17.67 7.93
C ALA A 161 -7.00 17.47 6.42
N ALA A 162 -6.19 16.49 6.03
CA ALA A 162 -5.80 16.22 4.64
C ALA A 162 -6.60 15.07 3.99
N LEU A 163 -7.02 14.09 4.77
CA LEU A 163 -7.60 12.84 4.29
C LEU A 163 -8.59 12.32 5.34
N ASP A 164 -9.77 11.89 4.90
CA ASP A 164 -10.57 10.97 5.70
C ASP A 164 -10.55 9.59 5.04
N GLU A 165 -10.34 8.55 5.84
CA GLU A 165 -10.35 7.16 5.39
C GLU A 165 -11.47 6.41 6.09
N SER A 166 -12.09 5.47 5.39
CA SER A 166 -13.02 4.52 5.98
C SER A 166 -12.83 3.16 5.33
N TYR A 167 -12.75 2.13 6.16
CA TYR A 167 -12.44 0.77 5.74
C TYR A 167 -13.49 -0.20 6.27
N CYS A 168 -13.81 -1.20 5.46
CA CYS A 168 -14.65 -2.32 5.85
C CYS A 168 -14.02 -3.63 5.34
N SER A 169 -14.04 -4.65 6.18
CA SER A 169 -13.73 -6.03 5.80
C SER A 169 -14.84 -6.96 6.28
N ALA A 170 -15.40 -7.74 5.35
CA ALA A 170 -16.47 -8.68 5.62
C ALA A 170 -16.12 -10.07 5.12
N SER A 171 -16.49 -11.08 5.89
CA SER A 171 -16.46 -12.49 5.49
C SER A 171 -17.70 -12.82 4.69
N LEU A 172 -17.52 -13.42 3.51
CA LEU A 172 -18.61 -13.96 2.72
C LEU A 172 -18.75 -15.46 3.00
N LYS A 173 -19.96 -15.88 3.38
CA LYS A 173 -20.24 -17.26 3.78
C LYS A 173 -21.45 -17.82 3.05
N LYS A 174 -21.31 -19.03 2.53
CA LYS A 174 -22.43 -19.85 2.08
C LYS A 174 -23.20 -20.40 3.29
N SER A 175 -24.46 -20.76 3.08
CA SER A 175 -25.26 -21.41 4.10
C SER A 175 -24.63 -22.74 4.53
N GLY A 176 -24.36 -22.89 5.83
CA GLY A 176 -23.76 -24.10 6.41
C GLY A 176 -22.23 -24.06 6.51
N SER A 177 -21.55 -23.06 5.96
CA SER A 177 -20.10 -22.90 6.10
C SER A 177 -19.72 -22.45 7.52
N SER A 178 -18.75 -23.15 8.12
CA SER A 178 -18.18 -22.74 9.42
C SER A 178 -17.16 -21.60 9.28
N TYR A 179 -16.47 -21.55 8.14
CA TYR A 179 -15.46 -20.54 7.80
C TYR A 179 -15.95 -19.63 6.67
N ALA A 180 -15.22 -18.57 6.40
CA ALA A 180 -15.46 -17.72 5.24
C ALA A 180 -15.10 -18.48 3.95
N ASP A 181 -16.00 -18.44 2.98
CA ASP A 181 -15.78 -18.99 1.63
C ASP A 181 -15.09 -17.97 0.72
N ALA A 182 -15.32 -16.68 1.00
CA ALA A 182 -14.65 -15.55 0.35
C ALA A 182 -14.56 -14.35 1.31
N TYR A 183 -13.89 -13.29 0.88
CA TYR A 183 -13.74 -12.06 1.64
C TYR A 183 -14.00 -10.84 0.76
N LEU A 184 -14.63 -9.83 1.35
CA LEU A 184 -14.70 -8.48 0.80
C LEU A 184 -13.87 -7.52 1.64
N ALA A 185 -13.13 -6.65 0.96
CA ALA A 185 -12.49 -5.48 1.54
C ALA A 185 -12.90 -4.24 0.75
N LEU A 186 -13.35 -3.22 1.46
CA LEU A 186 -13.79 -1.95 0.90
C LEU A 186 -13.00 -0.83 1.55
N GLN A 187 -12.64 0.18 0.78
CA GLN A 187 -11.99 1.37 1.28
C GLN A 187 -12.51 2.61 0.56
N VAL A 188 -12.75 3.68 1.31
CA VAL A 188 -13.07 5.01 0.83
C VAL A 188 -12.00 5.96 1.35
N ASP A 189 -11.36 6.68 0.43
CA ASP A 189 -10.40 7.73 0.73
C ASP A 189 -10.97 9.06 0.19
N LEU A 190 -11.31 9.96 1.11
CA LEU A 190 -11.82 11.29 0.81
C LEU A 190 -10.67 12.30 0.94
N HIS A 191 -10.06 12.64 -0.19
CA HIS A 191 -8.90 13.52 -0.22
C HIS A 191 -9.36 14.98 -0.09
N LYS A 192 -8.85 15.71 0.91
CA LYS A 192 -9.27 17.09 1.22
C LYS A 192 -8.22 18.15 0.87
N LYS A 193 -7.01 17.73 0.54
CA LYS A 193 -5.88 18.64 0.24
C LYS A 193 -5.07 18.30 -1.01
N THR A 194 -5.16 17.07 -1.51
CA THR A 194 -4.41 16.61 -2.68
C THR A 194 -5.34 15.95 -3.67
N ASP A 195 -5.21 16.29 -4.94
CA ASP A 195 -5.91 15.61 -6.03
C ASP A 195 -5.35 14.19 -6.20
N PRO A 196 -6.16 13.13 -6.02
CA PRO A 196 -5.70 11.75 -6.16
C PRO A 196 -5.54 11.29 -7.62
N GLY A 197 -6.03 12.05 -8.60
CA GLY A 197 -6.14 11.64 -10.00
C GLY A 197 -4.87 11.07 -10.61
N PRO A 198 -3.75 11.82 -10.66
CA PRO A 198 -2.52 11.34 -11.27
C PRO A 198 -1.97 10.05 -10.66
N GLU A 199 -2.03 9.92 -9.33
CA GLU A 199 -1.55 8.72 -8.63
C GLU A 199 -2.52 7.54 -8.83
N PHE A 200 -3.83 7.80 -8.79
CA PHE A 200 -4.88 6.80 -9.03
C PHE A 200 -4.73 6.18 -10.42
N THR A 201 -4.65 7.02 -11.47
CA THR A 201 -4.44 6.55 -12.85
C THR A 201 -3.17 5.72 -12.96
N ALA A 202 -2.05 6.24 -12.44
CA ALA A 202 -0.76 5.55 -12.55
C ALA A 202 -0.76 4.18 -11.86
N THR A 203 -1.42 4.10 -10.70
CA THR A 203 -1.50 2.88 -9.87
C THR A 203 -2.39 1.82 -10.51
N TRP A 204 -3.60 2.20 -10.92
CA TRP A 204 -4.62 1.24 -11.31
C TRP A 204 -4.59 0.88 -12.78
N LYS A 205 -4.25 1.82 -13.67
CA LYS A 205 -4.15 1.56 -15.11
C LYS A 205 -3.05 0.55 -15.45
N ASN A 206 -1.94 0.61 -14.70
CA ASN A 206 -0.73 -0.18 -14.95
C ASN A 206 -0.54 -1.25 -13.87
N TYR A 207 -1.63 -1.71 -13.24
CA TYR A 207 -1.54 -2.64 -12.13
C TYR A 207 -0.90 -3.98 -12.56
N ASP A 208 -1.16 -4.44 -13.78
CA ASP A 208 -0.56 -5.64 -14.39
C ASP A 208 0.95 -5.52 -14.64
N GLU A 209 1.45 -4.30 -14.90
CA GLU A 209 2.90 -4.06 -15.05
C GLU A 209 3.65 -4.24 -13.72
N SER A 210 3.03 -3.82 -12.61
CA SER A 210 3.62 -3.93 -11.28
C SER A 210 3.27 -5.24 -10.56
N HIS A 211 2.22 -5.94 -10.98
CA HIS A 211 1.72 -7.19 -10.40
C HIS A 211 1.45 -8.23 -11.48
N THR A 212 2.42 -9.12 -11.71
CA THR A 212 2.32 -10.16 -12.74
C THR A 212 1.15 -11.10 -12.52
N GLY A 213 0.42 -11.41 -13.59
CA GLY A 213 -0.68 -12.38 -13.61
C GLY A 213 -2.04 -11.80 -13.20
N TYR A 214 -2.14 -10.47 -13.13
CA TYR A 214 -3.42 -9.76 -13.09
C TYR A 214 -3.76 -9.22 -14.47
N ASP A 215 -5.05 -9.21 -14.78
CA ASP A 215 -5.62 -8.52 -15.93
C ASP A 215 -6.25 -7.21 -15.46
N VAL A 216 -6.09 -6.16 -16.25
CA VAL A 216 -6.61 -4.82 -15.94
C VAL A 216 -7.45 -4.31 -17.10
N GLY A 217 -8.65 -3.82 -16.80
CA GLY A 217 -9.53 -3.21 -17.79
C GLY A 217 -10.18 -1.93 -17.28
N PRO A 218 -10.32 -0.88 -18.12
CA PRO A 218 -11.11 0.28 -17.75
C PRO A 218 -12.60 -0.11 -17.62
N VAL A 219 -13.30 0.54 -16.69
CA VAL A 219 -14.74 0.37 -16.50
C VAL A 219 -15.42 1.71 -16.75
N GLU A 220 -16.33 1.74 -17.72
CA GLU A 220 -17.10 2.94 -18.04
C GLU A 220 -18.31 3.09 -17.11
N ASN A 221 -18.79 4.33 -16.97
CA ASN A 221 -20.02 4.67 -16.25
C ASN A 221 -20.00 4.30 -14.75
N ILE A 222 -18.84 4.46 -14.09
CA ILE A 222 -18.68 4.40 -12.63
C ILE A 222 -17.63 5.45 -12.24
N GLY A 223 -18.05 6.48 -11.51
CA GLY A 223 -17.18 7.63 -11.20
C GLY A 223 -16.66 8.36 -12.45
N ASP A 224 -15.62 9.15 -12.26
CA ASP A 224 -14.87 9.80 -13.35
C ASP A 224 -13.92 8.81 -14.05
N GLU A 225 -13.39 7.86 -13.30
CA GLU A 225 -12.36 6.92 -13.76
C GLU A 225 -12.43 5.64 -12.93
N ALA A 226 -12.47 4.48 -13.59
CA ALA A 226 -12.50 3.20 -12.89
C ALA A 226 -11.71 2.12 -13.63
N TYR A 227 -11.13 1.21 -12.85
CA TYR A 227 -10.37 0.07 -13.33
C TYR A 227 -10.79 -1.19 -12.58
N LEU A 228 -11.07 -2.25 -13.34
CA LEU A 228 -11.29 -3.58 -12.82
C LEU A 228 -9.99 -4.36 -12.97
N VAL A 229 -9.46 -4.82 -11.83
CA VAL A 229 -8.28 -5.66 -11.73
C VAL A 229 -8.73 -7.07 -11.36
N THR A 230 -8.39 -8.06 -12.16
CA THR A 230 -8.80 -9.45 -11.92
C THR A 230 -7.63 -10.41 -11.99
N ARG A 231 -7.76 -11.52 -11.26
CA ARG A 231 -6.86 -12.65 -11.39
C ARG A 231 -7.58 -13.93 -11.05
N ASP A 232 -7.50 -14.90 -11.95
CA ASP A 232 -8.00 -16.25 -11.74
C ASP A 232 -6.88 -17.27 -11.97
N THR A 233 -6.50 -17.98 -10.91
CA THR A 233 -5.47 -19.03 -10.97
C THR A 233 -6.03 -20.45 -10.96
N THR A 234 -7.33 -20.60 -11.18
CA THR A 234 -8.07 -21.87 -11.14
C THR A 234 -8.16 -22.57 -12.52
N SER A 235 -7.67 -21.92 -13.57
CA SER A 235 -7.73 -22.46 -14.93
C SER A 235 -7.02 -23.82 -15.04
N GLY A 236 -7.79 -24.87 -15.33
CA GLY A 236 -7.27 -26.23 -15.49
C GLY A 236 -6.92 -26.95 -14.19
N THR A 237 -7.26 -26.38 -13.03
CA THR A 237 -6.98 -26.95 -11.70
C THR A 237 -8.23 -26.92 -10.82
N SER A 238 -8.26 -27.73 -9.76
CA SER A 238 -9.30 -27.70 -8.73
C SER A 238 -8.90 -26.87 -7.51
N SER A 239 -7.79 -26.13 -7.60
CA SER A 239 -7.21 -25.35 -6.52
C SER A 239 -6.64 -24.05 -7.09
N GLY A 240 -6.59 -22.99 -6.29
CA GLY A 240 -6.08 -21.69 -6.71
C GLY A 240 -6.75 -20.57 -5.95
N SER A 241 -6.91 -19.43 -6.61
CA SER A 241 -7.54 -18.26 -6.05
C SER A 241 -8.21 -17.43 -7.14
N ARG A 242 -9.25 -16.72 -6.73
CA ARG A 242 -9.94 -15.71 -7.54
C ARG A 242 -9.88 -14.39 -6.81
N TYR A 243 -9.41 -13.38 -7.51
CA TYR A 243 -9.33 -12.01 -7.03
C TYR A 243 -9.97 -11.07 -8.03
N ALA A 244 -10.77 -10.15 -7.54
CA ALA A 244 -11.28 -9.03 -8.34
C ALA A 244 -11.26 -7.77 -7.48
N THR A 245 -10.79 -6.66 -8.02
CA THR A 245 -10.79 -5.36 -7.36
C THR A 245 -11.33 -4.33 -8.34
N LEU A 246 -12.43 -3.68 -7.98
CA LEU A 246 -12.89 -2.51 -8.70
C LEU A 246 -12.39 -1.27 -7.95
N ALA A 247 -11.50 -0.53 -8.58
CA ALA A 247 -11.04 0.76 -8.12
C ALA A 247 -11.76 1.86 -8.88
N VAL A 248 -12.25 2.87 -8.17
CA VAL A 248 -12.99 4.01 -8.72
C VAL A 248 -12.43 5.31 -8.16
N ARG A 249 -12.31 6.32 -9.01
CA ARG A 249 -12.14 7.71 -8.62
C ARG A 249 -13.32 8.52 -9.12
N ASP A 250 -13.87 9.36 -8.25
CA ASP A 250 -14.92 10.33 -8.58
C ASP A 250 -14.57 11.65 -7.89
N GLY A 251 -14.14 12.65 -8.66
CA GLY A 251 -13.52 13.86 -8.13
C GLY A 251 -12.31 13.56 -7.25
N TRP A 252 -12.36 14.04 -6.00
CA TRP A 252 -11.32 13.86 -4.98
C TRP A 252 -11.59 12.67 -4.05
N VAL A 253 -12.48 11.76 -4.44
CA VAL A 253 -12.73 10.50 -3.75
C VAL A 253 -12.10 9.36 -4.51
N THR A 254 -11.44 8.46 -3.80
CA THR A 254 -11.14 7.13 -4.33
C THR A 254 -11.87 6.07 -3.50
N TYR A 255 -12.31 5.03 -4.19
CA TYR A 255 -13.02 3.90 -3.62
C TYR A 255 -12.48 2.60 -4.20
N THR A 256 -12.32 1.60 -3.35
CA THR A 256 -12.01 0.23 -3.80
C THR A 256 -13.00 -0.75 -3.20
N MET A 257 -13.39 -1.73 -4.00
CA MET A 257 -14.09 -2.93 -3.54
C MET A 257 -13.38 -4.16 -4.07
N SER A 258 -12.92 -5.00 -3.14
CA SER A 258 -12.01 -6.09 -3.42
C SER A 258 -12.58 -7.40 -2.93
N TYR A 259 -12.73 -8.35 -3.84
CA TYR A 259 -13.12 -9.71 -3.58
C TYR A 259 -11.90 -10.64 -3.62
N SER A 260 -11.87 -11.61 -2.70
CA SER A 260 -10.92 -12.71 -2.74
C SER A 260 -11.54 -14.03 -2.30
N ALA A 261 -11.22 -15.10 -3.02
CA ALA A 261 -11.51 -16.47 -2.62
C ALA A 261 -10.29 -17.36 -2.85
N TYR A 262 -10.12 -18.33 -1.96
CA TYR A 262 -9.05 -19.32 -1.99
C TYR A 262 -9.68 -20.69 -2.12
N LEU A 263 -9.33 -21.38 -3.20
CA LEU A 263 -9.95 -22.63 -3.60
C LEU A 263 -8.96 -23.78 -3.44
N SER A 264 -9.48 -24.88 -2.96
CA SER A 264 -8.75 -26.09 -2.66
C SER A 264 -9.46 -27.30 -3.25
N SER A 265 -8.68 -28.29 -3.68
CA SER A 265 -9.19 -29.59 -4.12
C SER A 265 -10.02 -30.29 -3.04
N TYR A 266 -9.82 -29.94 -1.77
CA TYR A 266 -10.55 -30.47 -0.63
C TYR A 266 -11.87 -29.75 -0.34
N ASP A 267 -12.15 -28.60 -0.96
CA ASP A 267 -13.34 -27.84 -0.65
C ASP A 267 -14.59 -28.61 -1.04
N PRO A 268 -15.65 -28.59 -0.20
CA PRO A 268 -16.90 -29.27 -0.51
C PRO A 268 -17.63 -28.58 -1.68
N ASP A 269 -17.45 -27.26 -1.81
CA ASP A 269 -17.96 -26.49 -2.92
C ASP A 269 -17.09 -26.68 -4.16
N LYS A 270 -17.71 -27.11 -5.25
CA LYS A 270 -17.07 -27.36 -6.54
C LYS A 270 -17.50 -26.40 -7.64
N ASP A 271 -18.43 -25.49 -7.32
CA ASP A 271 -18.95 -24.52 -8.28
C ASP A 271 -18.91 -23.09 -7.70
N PRO A 272 -17.70 -22.58 -7.42
CA PRO A 272 -17.54 -21.21 -6.95
C PRO A 272 -17.86 -20.19 -8.07
N PRO A 273 -18.33 -18.97 -7.74
CA PRO A 273 -18.72 -17.95 -8.72
C PRO A 273 -17.60 -17.59 -9.67
N LYS A 274 -17.91 -17.44 -10.95
CA LYS A 274 -16.93 -17.11 -11.98
C LYS A 274 -16.46 -15.66 -11.85
N ILE A 275 -15.28 -15.38 -12.37
CA ILE A 275 -14.69 -14.03 -12.29
C ILE A 275 -15.56 -12.96 -12.92
N ASP A 276 -16.28 -13.29 -14.00
CA ASP A 276 -17.20 -12.37 -14.67
C ASP A 276 -18.42 -12.04 -13.79
N GLU A 277 -18.98 -13.03 -13.10
CA GLU A 277 -20.11 -12.84 -12.16
C GLU A 277 -19.68 -11.97 -10.97
N ILE A 278 -18.52 -12.27 -10.38
CA ILE A 278 -17.93 -11.46 -9.30
C ILE A 278 -17.72 -10.02 -9.78
N SER A 279 -17.21 -9.83 -10.99
CA SER A 279 -16.94 -8.52 -11.56
C SER A 279 -18.23 -7.70 -11.74
N ASP A 280 -19.34 -8.35 -12.12
CA ASP A 280 -20.63 -7.68 -12.27
C ASP A 280 -21.27 -7.34 -10.93
N TRP A 281 -21.10 -8.19 -9.91
CA TRP A 281 -21.48 -7.87 -8.53
C TRP A 281 -20.69 -6.67 -8.00
N LEU A 282 -19.36 -6.66 -8.16
CA LEU A 282 -18.52 -5.52 -7.76
C LEU A 282 -18.98 -4.22 -8.42
N LYS A 283 -19.24 -4.22 -9.74
CA LYS A 283 -19.71 -3.03 -10.46
C LYS A 283 -21.07 -2.54 -9.95
N THR A 284 -21.99 -3.45 -9.67
CA THR A 284 -23.34 -3.11 -9.20
C THR A 284 -23.28 -2.52 -7.79
N ASP A 285 -22.65 -3.25 -6.88
CA ASP A 285 -22.56 -2.89 -5.48
C ASP A 285 -21.70 -1.63 -5.26
N THR A 286 -20.67 -1.41 -6.09
CA THR A 286 -19.87 -0.18 -6.08
C THR A 286 -20.70 1.05 -6.44
N ARG A 287 -21.52 0.99 -7.50
CA ARG A 287 -22.40 2.12 -7.87
C ARG A 287 -23.35 2.46 -6.72
N ASN A 288 -24.01 1.44 -6.19
CA ASN A 288 -24.95 1.62 -5.08
C ASN A 288 -24.26 2.16 -3.82
N THR A 289 -23.04 1.69 -3.53
CA THR A 289 -22.26 2.17 -2.38
C THR A 289 -21.87 3.63 -2.56
N LEU A 290 -21.32 4.01 -3.72
CA LEU A 290 -20.97 5.40 -4.00
C LEU A 290 -22.17 6.33 -3.87
N ASP A 291 -23.34 5.93 -4.38
CA ASP A 291 -24.58 6.72 -4.21
C ASP A 291 -25.00 6.88 -2.74
N ARG A 292 -24.78 5.86 -1.88
CA ARG A 292 -25.07 5.91 -0.44
C ARG A 292 -24.05 6.70 0.38
N LEU A 293 -22.87 6.97 -0.20
CA LEU A 293 -21.80 7.75 0.41
C LEU A 293 -21.94 9.25 0.12
N LYS A 294 -22.81 9.65 -0.80
CA LYS A 294 -23.19 11.05 -1.01
C LYS A 294 -24.17 11.48 0.10
N ASP A 295 -23.91 12.65 0.69
CA ASP A 295 -24.78 13.31 1.68
C ASP A 295 -25.97 14.04 1.03
#